data_AF-A0A971QFJ7-F1
#
_entry.id   AF-A0A971QFJ7-F1
#
_cell.length_a   1.000
_cell.length_b   1.000
_cell.length_c   1.000
_cell.angle_alpha   90.00
_cell.angle_beta   90.00
_cell.angle_gamma   90.00
#
_symmetry.space_group_name_H-M   'P 1'
#
loop_
_entity.id
_entity.type
_entity.pdbx_description
1 polymer ?
#
loop_
_entity_poly.entity_id
_entity_poly.type
_entity_poly.pdbx_seq_one_letter_code
_entity_poly.pdbx_strand_id
1 'polypeptide(L)'
;MPRWTVLVVIAWLTASGVRADTPEQRVKRVAQTEGLIAFWDFALAKDGKWTSYHDAKVVDRGYPVVLRRIGDERSYAPEEWPYTDEDSQLRRDASGPFGTAVRFNKGYIFAEVPRSVFDRSPLDIHGRQPFTLMAWTKFIGKRHLVAGIWDEGGWQRYGGRRQIALFAGLFRSKGLTGHISATGATSYPQSTIPGSQYARCRAIDGRDFENDEWVALAMTFDPRSDMVTVYCNGVATPTNVTDPVAQDVFAYDKPVASNPYHFPWPIYSPRAFVLKFHGYRVETSGVYEHWLEIDTEKKVVQYRRSCPDEAKVRERYRVRFDMHREGASLLAEPLVFEASRTSEPVVLPGHVAVRAGDEIVTSLEVLADDWQRVGEVIRYRLREGAPFTFGRALGLGTEPIDHGTQLVLDGVAVFNRVLDDKEIRGLSFID
;
A
#
# COMPACT_ATOMS: atom_id res chain seq x y z
N MET A 1 -26.10 -74.85 24.43
CA MET A 1 -25.01 -73.85 24.21
C MET A 1 -24.95 -73.57 22.72
N PRO A 2 -24.76 -72.32 22.23
CA PRO A 2 -24.33 -71.10 22.90
C PRO A 2 -25.36 -69.95 22.86
N ARG A 3 -25.28 -69.05 23.86
CA ARG A 3 -25.98 -67.77 23.93
C ARG A 3 -25.12 -66.72 23.23
N TRP A 4 -25.69 -65.99 22.27
CA TRP A 4 -25.05 -64.80 21.70
C TRP A 4 -25.45 -63.60 22.55
N THR A 5 -24.49 -63.08 23.31
CA THR A 5 -24.62 -61.82 24.04
C THR A 5 -24.35 -60.68 23.06
N VAL A 6 -25.39 -59.94 22.68
CA VAL A 6 -25.24 -58.68 21.94
C VAL A 6 -24.81 -57.61 22.92
N LEU A 7 -23.54 -57.23 22.84
CA LEU A 7 -22.97 -56.07 23.52
C LEU A 7 -23.35 -54.82 22.72
N VAL A 8 -24.35 -54.07 23.21
CA VAL A 8 -24.63 -52.72 22.71
C VAL A 8 -23.62 -51.77 23.36
N VAL A 9 -22.58 -51.41 22.62
CA VAL A 9 -21.66 -50.33 22.99
C VAL A 9 -22.35 -49.01 22.65
N ILE A 10 -22.87 -48.33 23.67
CA ILE A 10 -23.34 -46.94 23.54
C ILE A 10 -22.10 -46.06 23.52
N ALA A 11 -21.67 -45.70 22.31
CA ALA A 11 -20.64 -44.69 22.10
C ALA A 11 -21.24 -43.31 22.44
N TRP A 12 -20.84 -42.76 23.59
CA TRP A 12 -21.07 -41.36 23.91
C TRP A 12 -20.19 -40.51 22.98
N LEU A 13 -20.75 -40.09 21.85
CA LEU A 13 -20.20 -38.99 21.04
C LEU A 13 -20.37 -37.70 21.85
N THR A 14 -19.35 -37.34 22.62
CA THR A 14 -19.21 -35.96 23.10
C THR A 14 -18.95 -35.09 21.88
N ALA A 15 -20.00 -34.51 21.32
CA ALA A 15 -19.88 -33.39 20.41
C ALA A 15 -19.25 -32.23 21.19
N SER A 16 -17.92 -32.15 21.18
CA SER A 16 -17.19 -30.95 21.54
C SER A 16 -17.55 -29.90 20.48
N GLY A 17 -18.69 -29.25 20.67
CA GLY A 17 -19.05 -28.07 19.90
C GLY A 17 -17.96 -27.03 20.16
N VAL A 18 -17.09 -26.83 19.17
CA VAL A 18 -16.16 -25.71 19.15
C VAL A 18 -17.04 -24.47 19.13
N ARG A 19 -17.24 -23.85 20.29
CA ARG A 19 -17.99 -22.61 20.38
C ARG A 19 -17.18 -21.55 19.65
N ALA A 20 -17.77 -20.93 18.63
CA ALA A 20 -17.13 -19.83 17.92
C ALA A 20 -16.73 -18.73 18.93
N ASP A 21 -15.52 -18.17 18.76
CA ASP A 21 -15.02 -17.09 19.61
C ASP A 21 -16.02 -15.92 19.62
N THR A 22 -16.25 -15.32 20.79
CA THR A 22 -17.04 -14.09 20.90
C THR A 22 -16.29 -12.90 20.29
N PRO A 23 -16.99 -11.81 19.91
CA PRO A 23 -16.34 -10.59 19.43
C PRO A 23 -15.21 -10.09 20.33
N GLU A 24 -15.41 -10.09 21.66
CA GLU A 24 -14.40 -9.65 22.64
C GLU A 24 -13.17 -10.56 22.67
N GLN A 25 -13.36 -11.87 22.49
CA GLN A 25 -12.27 -12.83 22.40
C GLN A 25 -11.44 -12.62 21.13
N ARG A 26 -12.10 -12.32 20.00
CA ARG A 26 -11.45 -12.01 18.73
C ARG A 26 -10.67 -10.70 18.81
N VAL A 27 -11.26 -9.64 19.37
CA VAL A 27 -10.57 -8.36 19.62
C VAL A 27 -9.32 -8.58 20.46
N LYS A 28 -9.46 -9.30 21.59
CA LYS A 28 -8.33 -9.61 22.47
C LYS A 28 -7.23 -10.40 21.75
N ARG A 29 -7.59 -11.37 20.91
CA ARG A 29 -6.63 -12.18 20.16
C ARG A 29 -5.81 -11.34 19.17
N VAL A 30 -6.44 -10.44 18.42
CA VAL A 30 -5.71 -9.51 17.54
C VAL A 30 -4.84 -8.55 18.37
N ALA A 31 -5.41 -7.94 19.42
CA ALA A 31 -4.73 -6.98 20.29
C ALA A 31 -3.50 -7.56 21.02
N GLN A 32 -3.49 -8.88 21.29
CA GLN A 32 -2.40 -9.59 21.97
C GLN A 32 -1.40 -10.24 21.01
N THR A 33 -1.62 -10.15 19.70
CA THR A 33 -0.69 -10.71 18.71
C THR A 33 0.59 -9.89 18.69
N GLU A 34 1.74 -10.55 18.89
CA GLU A 34 3.06 -9.91 18.94
C GLU A 34 3.35 -9.11 17.67
N GLY A 35 3.96 -7.94 17.84
CA GLY A 35 4.33 -7.08 16.72
C GLY A 35 3.22 -6.15 16.25
N LEU A 36 2.10 -6.06 16.98
CA LEU A 36 0.99 -5.19 16.65
C LEU A 36 1.38 -3.71 16.75
N ILE A 37 1.38 -3.02 15.61
CA ILE A 37 1.53 -1.56 15.55
C ILE A 37 0.20 -0.89 15.90
N ALA A 38 -0.89 -1.32 15.27
CA ALA A 38 -2.20 -0.71 15.44
C ALA A 38 -3.29 -1.71 15.08
N PHE A 39 -4.32 -1.83 15.92
CA PHE A 39 -5.58 -2.48 15.58
C PHE A 39 -6.75 -1.58 15.97
N TRP A 40 -7.54 -1.16 14.98
CA TRP A 40 -8.80 -0.44 15.18
C TRP A 40 -9.96 -1.40 15.04
N ASP A 41 -10.77 -1.54 16.09
CA ASP A 41 -12.06 -2.25 16.09
C ASP A 41 -13.26 -1.28 16.00
N PHE A 42 -12.98 0.03 15.95
CA PHE A 42 -13.96 1.11 15.98
C PHE A 42 -14.85 1.14 17.24
N ALA A 43 -14.44 0.49 18.32
CA ALA A 43 -15.09 0.52 19.63
C ALA A 43 -14.20 1.19 20.67
N LEU A 44 -12.90 0.87 20.68
CA LEU A 44 -11.93 1.50 21.56
C LEU A 44 -11.85 3.00 21.27
N ALA A 45 -12.19 3.83 22.25
CA ALA A 45 -12.16 5.28 22.13
C ALA A 45 -11.36 5.94 23.26
N LYS A 46 -10.71 7.06 22.93
CA LYS A 46 -10.04 7.95 23.88
C LYS A 46 -10.27 9.38 23.43
N ASP A 47 -10.63 10.26 24.36
CA ASP A 47 -10.92 11.68 24.09
C ASP A 47 -11.95 11.86 22.95
N GLY A 48 -13.00 11.04 22.97
CA GLY A 48 -14.09 11.05 21.97
C GLY A 48 -13.74 10.45 20.61
N LYS A 49 -12.48 10.08 20.34
CA LYS A 49 -12.04 9.53 19.06
C LYS A 49 -11.78 8.03 19.16
N TRP A 50 -12.12 7.27 18.12
CA TRP A 50 -11.64 5.90 18.02
C TRP A 50 -10.12 5.88 17.97
N THR A 51 -9.51 4.91 18.64
CA THR A 51 -8.05 4.75 18.68
C THR A 51 -7.68 3.28 18.57
N SER A 52 -6.40 2.97 18.40
CA SER A 52 -5.93 1.61 18.19
C SER A 52 -5.45 0.92 19.46
N TYR A 53 -5.76 -0.37 19.58
CA TYR A 53 -4.93 -1.30 20.35
C TYR A 53 -3.53 -1.36 19.76
N HIS A 54 -2.54 -1.66 20.59
CA HIS A 54 -1.14 -1.75 20.18
C HIS A 54 -0.35 -2.64 21.14
N ASP A 55 0.76 -3.20 20.64
CA ASP A 55 1.78 -3.82 21.48
C ASP A 55 2.69 -2.73 22.05
N ALA A 56 2.71 -2.60 23.39
CA ALA A 56 3.51 -1.60 24.10
C ALA A 56 5.03 -1.76 23.88
N LYS A 57 5.49 -2.92 23.37
CA LYS A 57 6.89 -3.13 22.96
C LYS A 57 7.20 -2.55 21.59
N VAL A 58 6.18 -2.26 20.78
CA VAL A 58 6.31 -1.75 19.40
C VAL A 58 6.06 -0.25 19.34
N VAL A 59 5.00 0.23 19.99
CA VAL A 59 4.62 1.65 20.06
C VAL A 59 4.04 1.94 21.44
N ASP A 60 4.22 3.16 21.93
CA ASP A 60 3.82 3.58 23.29
C ASP A 60 2.43 4.23 23.36
N ARG A 61 1.73 4.33 22.23
CA ARG A 61 0.45 5.00 22.09
C ARG A 61 -0.41 4.41 20.99
N GLY A 62 -1.73 4.57 21.14
CA GLY A 62 -2.69 4.31 20.06
C GLY A 62 -2.74 5.45 19.04
N TYR A 63 -3.26 5.14 17.86
CA TYR A 63 -3.39 6.07 16.74
C TYR A 63 -4.86 6.53 16.61
N PRO A 64 -5.19 7.77 17.01
CA PRO A 64 -6.56 8.27 16.94
C PRO A 64 -7.02 8.46 15.49
N VAL A 65 -8.27 8.11 15.24
CA VAL A 65 -8.95 8.20 13.95
C VAL A 65 -9.89 9.41 13.95
N VAL A 66 -9.95 10.10 12.81
CA VAL A 66 -10.95 11.14 12.55
C VAL A 66 -11.81 10.77 11.36
N LEU A 67 -13.06 11.23 11.37
CA LEU A 67 -14.00 11.12 10.25
C LEU A 67 -13.90 12.34 9.35
N ARG A 68 -14.12 12.13 8.06
CA ARG A 68 -13.97 13.13 7.00
C ARG A 68 -15.03 12.93 5.92
N ARG A 69 -15.36 14.01 5.23
CA ARG A 69 -16.22 14.05 4.03
C ARG A 69 -15.49 14.74 2.89
N ILE A 70 -15.62 14.23 1.66
CA ILE A 70 -15.07 14.90 0.47
C ILE A 70 -15.76 16.26 0.28
N GLY A 71 -14.97 17.31 0.05
CA GLY A 71 -15.45 18.68 -0.02
C GLY A 71 -15.59 19.40 1.33
N ASP A 72 -15.32 18.71 2.45
CA ASP A 72 -15.28 19.31 3.78
C ASP A 72 -13.86 19.28 4.36
N GLU A 73 -13.33 20.45 4.66
CA GLU A 73 -11.99 20.60 5.22
C GLU A 73 -11.92 20.26 6.71
N ARG A 74 -13.05 20.09 7.41
CA ARG A 74 -13.10 19.75 8.83
C ARG A 74 -12.97 18.26 9.10
N SER A 75 -12.40 17.92 10.24
CA SER A 75 -12.28 16.55 10.74
C SER A 75 -13.13 16.39 11.99
N TYR A 76 -13.79 15.25 12.15
CA TYR A 76 -14.75 15.04 13.22
C TYR A 76 -14.38 13.83 14.08
N ALA A 77 -14.62 13.92 15.38
CA ALA A 77 -14.81 12.71 16.18
C ALA A 77 -16.15 12.04 15.78
N PRO A 78 -16.31 10.72 16.00
CA PRO A 78 -17.55 10.01 15.74
C PRO A 78 -18.81 10.66 16.34
N GLU A 79 -18.73 11.16 17.57
CA GLU A 79 -19.84 11.81 18.28
C GLU A 79 -20.15 13.23 17.77
N GLU A 80 -19.20 13.85 17.08
CA GLU A 80 -19.30 15.21 16.53
C GLU A 80 -19.73 15.22 15.06
N TRP A 81 -19.98 14.05 14.47
CA TRP A 81 -20.30 13.91 13.06
C TRP A 81 -21.63 14.64 12.73
N PRO A 82 -21.60 15.71 11.90
CA PRO A 82 -22.74 16.63 11.80
C PRO A 82 -23.76 16.20 10.74
N TYR A 83 -23.43 15.23 9.89
CA TYR A 83 -24.24 14.88 8.73
C TYR A 83 -25.24 13.79 9.07
N THR A 84 -26.52 14.08 8.87
CA THR A 84 -27.65 13.19 9.19
C THR A 84 -28.44 12.74 7.96
N ASP A 85 -28.07 13.21 6.77
CA ASP A 85 -28.66 12.73 5.52
C ASP A 85 -28.34 11.24 5.31
N GLU A 86 -29.19 10.57 4.52
CA GLU A 86 -29.16 9.11 4.38
C GLU A 86 -27.78 8.58 3.95
N ASP A 87 -27.12 9.29 3.04
CA ASP A 87 -25.83 8.88 2.48
C ASP A 87 -24.65 9.18 3.42
N SER A 88 -24.76 10.22 4.25
CA SER A 88 -23.66 10.70 5.08
C SER A 88 -23.78 10.28 6.55
N GLN A 89 -24.94 9.80 7.01
CA GLN A 89 -25.10 9.39 8.41
C GLN A 89 -24.14 8.25 8.79
N LEU A 90 -23.52 8.37 9.96
CA LEU A 90 -22.66 7.33 10.50
C LEU A 90 -23.51 6.11 10.89
N ARG A 91 -23.28 4.97 10.24
CA ARG A 91 -24.02 3.71 10.52
C ARG A 91 -23.09 2.64 11.06
N ARG A 92 -23.62 1.88 12.03
CA ARG A 92 -22.97 0.69 12.60
C ARG A 92 -23.57 -0.59 12.06
N ASP A 93 -22.78 -1.66 12.06
CA ASP A 93 -23.21 -3.00 11.71
C ASP A 93 -22.58 -4.02 12.66
N ALA A 94 -23.41 -4.70 13.45
CA ALA A 94 -22.95 -5.66 14.46
C ALA A 94 -22.73 -7.08 13.91
N SER A 95 -22.96 -7.32 12.61
CA SER A 95 -22.82 -8.64 12.00
C SER A 95 -21.38 -9.07 11.75
N GLY A 96 -20.42 -8.17 11.91
CA GLY A 96 -19.01 -8.46 11.63
C GLY A 96 -18.30 -9.25 12.73
N PRO A 97 -17.04 -9.65 12.48
CA PRO A 97 -16.25 -10.46 13.41
C PRO A 97 -16.08 -9.89 14.83
N PHE A 98 -16.04 -8.57 14.99
CA PHE A 98 -15.83 -7.80 16.22
C PHE A 98 -17.09 -7.05 16.69
N GLY A 99 -18.13 -6.96 15.85
CA GLY A 99 -19.47 -6.52 16.24
C GLY A 99 -19.64 -5.00 16.35
N THR A 100 -18.68 -4.21 15.88
CA THR A 100 -18.64 -2.75 16.03
C THR A 100 -18.43 -2.04 14.70
N ALA A 101 -18.77 -2.72 13.61
CA ALA A 101 -18.39 -2.30 12.28
C ALA A 101 -18.99 -0.96 11.87
N VAL A 102 -18.29 -0.25 11.00
CA VAL A 102 -18.64 1.08 10.52
C VAL A 102 -18.84 1.04 9.01
N ARG A 103 -19.97 1.58 8.54
CA ARG A 103 -20.20 1.77 7.10
C ARG A 103 -19.48 3.02 6.61
N PHE A 104 -18.57 2.83 5.67
CA PHE A 104 -17.96 3.90 4.89
C PHE A 104 -18.67 3.99 3.54
N ASN A 105 -19.24 5.17 3.24
CA ASN A 105 -20.10 5.36 2.08
C ASN A 105 -19.49 6.37 1.12
N LYS A 106 -18.76 5.85 0.14
CA LYS A 106 -18.12 6.62 -0.92
C LYS A 106 -17.27 7.76 -0.33
N GLY A 107 -17.43 8.97 -0.83
CA GLY A 107 -16.81 10.18 -0.30
C GLY A 107 -17.65 10.88 0.78
N TYR A 108 -18.85 10.40 1.09
CA TYR A 108 -19.72 11.00 2.09
C TYR A 108 -19.18 10.81 3.51
N ILE A 109 -18.58 9.64 3.76
CA ILE A 109 -17.89 9.35 5.01
C ILE A 109 -16.72 8.39 4.75
N PHE A 110 -15.54 8.84 5.14
CA PHE A 110 -14.33 8.04 5.24
C PHE A 110 -13.61 8.39 6.54
N ALA A 111 -12.62 7.59 6.93
CA ALA A 111 -11.84 7.85 8.12
C ALA A 111 -10.34 7.89 7.81
N GLU A 112 -9.58 8.56 8.67
CA GLU A 112 -8.13 8.56 8.56
C GLU A 112 -7.43 8.76 9.90
N VAL A 113 -6.19 8.28 9.99
CA VAL A 113 -5.19 8.76 10.93
C VAL A 113 -4.37 9.83 10.20
N PRO A 114 -4.40 11.10 10.65
CA PRO A 114 -3.66 12.17 9.98
C PRO A 114 -2.16 11.88 9.94
N ARG A 115 -1.49 12.24 8.84
CA ARG A 115 -0.05 11.98 8.65
C ARG A 115 0.80 12.49 9.82
N SER A 116 0.51 13.69 10.32
CA SER A 116 1.22 14.32 11.45
C SER A 116 1.17 13.50 12.75
N VAL A 117 0.23 12.57 12.89
CA VAL A 117 0.09 11.72 14.08
C VAL A 117 1.05 10.53 14.05
N PHE A 118 1.43 10.05 12.86
CA PHE A 118 2.19 8.80 12.72
C PHE A 118 3.48 8.91 11.92
N ASP A 119 3.77 10.05 11.29
CA ASP A 119 5.02 10.25 10.55
C ASP A 119 6.23 9.88 11.41
N ARG A 120 7.17 9.09 10.86
CA ARG A 120 8.34 8.55 11.59
C ARG A 120 8.03 7.62 12.77
N SER A 121 6.79 7.18 12.94
CA SER A 121 6.44 6.11 13.86
C SER A 121 6.40 4.76 13.13
N PRO A 122 6.29 3.61 13.83
CA PRO A 122 6.19 2.31 13.19
C PRO A 122 5.03 2.17 12.18
N LEU A 123 3.95 2.96 12.30
CA LEU A 123 2.84 2.96 11.34
C LEU A 123 3.21 3.63 10.00
N ASP A 124 4.26 4.46 9.95
CA ASP A 124 4.81 5.00 8.70
C ASP A 124 5.63 3.92 7.98
N ILE A 125 4.96 2.87 7.51
CA ILE A 125 5.59 1.72 6.84
C ILE A 125 6.38 2.19 5.62
N HIS A 126 7.72 2.14 5.69
CA HIS A 126 8.62 2.55 4.61
C HIS A 126 9.92 1.74 4.56
N GLY A 127 10.72 1.95 3.51
CA GLY A 127 12.01 1.27 3.35
C GLY A 127 11.84 -0.25 3.20
N ARG A 128 12.74 -1.03 3.81
CA ARG A 128 12.67 -2.50 3.82
C ARG A 128 12.03 -3.04 5.11
N GLN A 129 11.07 -2.31 5.68
CA GLN A 129 10.36 -2.74 6.88
C GLN A 129 9.42 -3.91 6.57
N PRO A 130 9.52 -5.08 7.26
CA PRO A 130 8.52 -6.13 7.12
C PRO A 130 7.19 -5.69 7.72
N PHE A 131 6.08 -6.11 7.12
CA PHE A 131 4.77 -5.83 7.69
C PHE A 131 3.71 -6.86 7.30
N THR A 132 2.62 -6.84 8.06
CA THR A 132 1.33 -7.43 7.69
C THR A 132 0.25 -6.39 7.90
N LEU A 133 -0.58 -6.15 6.90
CA LEU A 133 -1.77 -5.30 6.97
C LEU A 133 -2.99 -6.19 6.75
N MET A 134 -3.95 -6.15 7.65
CA MET A 134 -5.15 -6.98 7.63
C MET A 134 -6.41 -6.14 7.87
N ALA A 135 -7.51 -6.47 7.20
CA ALA A 135 -8.79 -5.80 7.35
C ALA A 135 -9.94 -6.80 7.27
N TRP A 136 -10.97 -6.59 8.08
CA TRP A 136 -12.22 -7.35 8.06
C TRP A 136 -13.31 -6.46 7.52
N THR A 137 -13.86 -6.84 6.38
CA THR A 137 -14.72 -5.95 5.60
C THR A 137 -15.84 -6.69 4.91
N LYS A 138 -16.94 -5.96 4.66
CA LYS A 138 -18.04 -6.37 3.80
C LYS A 138 -18.19 -5.35 2.69
N PHE A 139 -18.05 -5.78 1.44
CA PHE A 139 -18.06 -4.89 0.28
C PHE A 139 -19.46 -4.64 -0.26
N ILE A 140 -19.68 -3.41 -0.74
CA ILE A 140 -20.92 -3.02 -1.39
C ILE A 140 -20.58 -2.39 -2.75
N GLY A 141 -21.00 -3.01 -3.84
CA GLY A 141 -20.81 -2.43 -5.18
C GLY A 141 -19.45 -2.74 -5.82
N LYS A 142 -18.78 -1.74 -6.40
CA LYS A 142 -17.57 -1.92 -7.23
C LYS A 142 -16.40 -1.03 -6.76
N ARG A 143 -15.17 -1.55 -6.90
CA ARG A 143 -13.86 -0.86 -6.78
C ARG A 143 -13.61 -0.12 -5.47
N HIS A 144 -12.74 -0.67 -4.62
CA HIS A 144 -12.66 -0.25 -3.23
C HIS A 144 -11.22 -0.17 -2.71
N LEU A 145 -10.75 1.01 -2.24
CA LEU A 145 -9.66 1.05 -1.26
C LEU A 145 -10.24 0.65 0.08
N VAL A 146 -9.62 -0.33 0.73
CA VAL A 146 -10.01 -0.83 2.05
C VAL A 146 -9.32 -0.01 3.12
N ALA A 147 -7.99 -0.11 3.18
CA ALA A 147 -7.17 0.62 4.13
C ALA A 147 -5.72 0.76 3.64
N GLY A 148 -5.02 1.78 4.10
CA GLY A 148 -3.58 1.94 3.89
C GLY A 148 -3.12 3.40 3.81
N ILE A 149 -1.85 3.60 3.48
CA ILE A 149 -1.25 4.93 3.27
C ILE A 149 -1.22 5.19 1.78
N TRP A 150 -2.23 5.91 1.30
CA TRP A 150 -2.49 6.00 -0.12
C TRP A 150 -3.07 7.36 -0.54
N ASP A 151 -2.44 7.95 -1.55
CA ASP A 151 -3.02 9.03 -2.34
C ASP A 151 -2.53 8.92 -3.79
N GLU A 152 -3.47 8.88 -4.72
CA GLU A 152 -3.18 8.78 -6.14
C GLU A 152 -2.54 10.04 -6.74
N GLY A 153 -2.80 11.22 -6.19
CA GLY A 153 -2.22 12.46 -6.71
C GLY A 153 -2.71 12.85 -8.11
N GLY A 154 -3.94 12.46 -8.45
CA GLY A 154 -4.60 12.81 -9.70
C GLY A 154 -3.99 12.14 -10.94
N TRP A 155 -4.06 12.85 -12.08
CA TRP A 155 -3.65 12.37 -13.40
C TRP A 155 -2.16 12.60 -13.71
N GLN A 156 -1.39 13.08 -12.74
CA GLN A 156 0.03 13.36 -12.94
C GLN A 156 0.86 12.09 -12.74
N ARG A 157 1.69 11.76 -13.73
CA ARG A 157 2.61 10.60 -13.71
C ARG A 157 3.45 10.54 -12.43
N TYR A 158 3.97 11.69 -12.00
CA TYR A 158 4.79 11.85 -10.80
C TYR A 158 3.99 12.49 -9.62
N GLY A 159 2.67 12.31 -9.62
CA GLY A 159 1.69 13.09 -8.84
C GLY A 159 1.35 12.61 -7.42
N GLY A 160 1.64 11.36 -7.05
CA GLY A 160 1.05 10.70 -5.88
C GLY A 160 1.85 10.74 -4.58
N ARG A 161 1.30 10.02 -3.58
CA ARG A 161 1.92 9.74 -2.26
C ARG A 161 1.61 8.31 -1.80
N ARG A 162 1.71 7.37 -2.73
CA ARG A 162 1.38 5.95 -2.58
C ARG A 162 2.43 5.23 -1.74
N GLN A 163 2.07 4.56 -0.64
CA GLN A 163 2.99 3.70 0.12
C GLN A 163 2.54 2.24 0.09
N ILE A 164 1.51 1.92 0.87
CA ILE A 164 0.94 0.58 0.99
C ILE A 164 -0.59 0.68 1.05
N ALA A 165 -1.31 -0.27 0.46
CA ALA A 165 -2.77 -0.30 0.59
C ALA A 165 -3.38 -1.65 0.20
N LEU A 166 -4.47 -2.01 0.88
CA LEU A 166 -5.38 -3.06 0.47
C LEU A 166 -6.49 -2.48 -0.41
N PHE A 167 -6.71 -3.13 -1.54
CA PHE A 167 -7.79 -2.86 -2.47
C PHE A 167 -8.61 -4.12 -2.73
N ALA A 168 -9.81 -3.93 -3.25
CA ALA A 168 -10.72 -4.98 -3.64
C ALA A 168 -11.50 -4.57 -4.90
N GLY A 169 -11.90 -5.56 -5.70
CA GLY A 169 -12.75 -5.32 -6.86
C GLY A 169 -12.07 -4.49 -7.97
N LEU A 170 -10.76 -4.67 -8.17
CA LEU A 170 -9.98 -4.01 -9.22
C LEU A 170 -9.81 -4.90 -10.45
N PHE A 171 -9.46 -4.32 -11.61
CA PHE A 171 -9.07 -5.06 -12.82
C PHE A 171 -10.08 -6.11 -13.32
N ARG A 172 -11.38 -5.85 -13.14
CA ARG A 172 -12.48 -6.77 -13.47
C ARG A 172 -12.50 -8.08 -12.66
N SER A 173 -11.64 -8.24 -11.66
CA SER A 173 -11.81 -9.26 -10.63
C SER A 173 -12.67 -8.71 -9.49
N LYS A 174 -13.28 -9.61 -8.73
CA LYS A 174 -13.80 -9.29 -7.39
C LYS A 174 -12.72 -9.46 -6.32
N GLY A 175 -11.60 -10.11 -6.66
CA GLY A 175 -10.51 -10.43 -5.74
C GLY A 175 -9.76 -9.24 -5.11
N LEU A 176 -8.95 -9.61 -4.12
CA LEU A 176 -8.08 -8.76 -3.33
C LEU A 176 -6.86 -8.29 -4.15
N THR A 177 -6.42 -7.06 -3.91
CA THR A 177 -5.16 -6.53 -4.40
C THR A 177 -4.40 -5.85 -3.27
N GLY A 178 -3.18 -6.32 -2.99
CA GLY A 178 -2.25 -5.70 -2.04
C GLY A 178 -1.24 -4.86 -2.79
N HIS A 179 -1.20 -3.57 -2.48
CA HIS A 179 -0.34 -2.62 -3.15
C HIS A 179 0.85 -2.25 -2.29
N ILE A 180 2.03 -2.19 -2.92
CA ILE A 180 3.24 -1.60 -2.37
C ILE A 180 3.87 -0.66 -3.41
N SER A 181 4.37 0.50 -3.01
CA SER A 181 5.02 1.44 -3.94
C SER A 181 6.42 1.78 -3.46
N ALA A 182 7.36 1.90 -4.39
CA ALA A 182 8.67 2.50 -4.15
C ALA A 182 8.71 3.97 -4.57
N THR A 183 7.80 4.38 -5.46
CA THR A 183 7.89 5.67 -6.16
C THR A 183 6.97 6.72 -5.59
N GLY A 184 5.93 6.32 -4.83
CA GLY A 184 4.83 7.23 -4.49
C GLY A 184 3.95 7.61 -5.69
N ALA A 185 4.37 7.26 -6.89
CA ALA A 185 3.88 7.71 -8.18
C ALA A 185 3.46 6.50 -9.05
N THR A 186 3.40 6.64 -10.38
CA THR A 186 3.26 5.44 -11.24
C THR A 186 4.47 4.52 -11.08
N SER A 187 4.23 3.21 -11.12
CA SER A 187 5.28 2.19 -11.12
C SER A 187 5.99 2.06 -12.46
N TYR A 188 5.34 2.44 -13.56
CA TYR A 188 5.79 2.24 -14.93
C TYR A 188 5.60 3.51 -15.78
N PRO A 189 6.34 4.59 -15.51
CA PRO A 189 6.19 5.86 -16.23
C PRO A 189 6.52 5.79 -17.72
N GLN A 190 7.22 4.75 -18.17
CA GLN A 190 7.57 4.48 -19.56
C GLN A 190 6.43 3.90 -20.39
N SER A 191 5.40 3.33 -19.75
CA SER A 191 4.27 2.74 -20.46
C SER A 191 3.38 3.79 -21.13
N THR A 192 2.89 3.45 -22.31
CA THR A 192 2.03 4.34 -23.13
C THR A 192 0.56 3.95 -23.11
N ILE A 193 0.20 2.80 -22.52
CA ILE A 193 -1.20 2.38 -22.49
C ILE A 193 -2.05 3.31 -21.61
N PRO A 194 -3.31 3.58 -22.01
CA PRO A 194 -4.22 4.37 -21.19
C PRO A 194 -4.36 3.79 -19.78
N GLY A 195 -4.16 4.65 -18.77
CA GLY A 195 -4.22 4.26 -17.36
C GLY A 195 -2.87 3.89 -16.75
N SER A 196 -1.77 3.91 -17.50
CA SER A 196 -0.43 3.64 -16.97
C SER A 196 0.01 4.62 -15.86
N GLN A 197 -0.55 5.83 -15.81
CA GLN A 197 -0.37 6.77 -14.70
C GLN A 197 -0.90 6.23 -13.35
N TYR A 198 -1.77 5.22 -13.39
CA TYR A 198 -2.30 4.48 -12.25
C TYR A 198 -1.67 3.10 -12.09
N ALA A 199 -0.63 2.77 -12.86
CA ALA A 199 0.06 1.50 -12.78
C ALA A 199 0.85 1.37 -11.48
N ARG A 200 0.93 0.13 -11.00
CA ARG A 200 1.08 -0.17 -9.59
C ARG A 200 1.77 -1.52 -9.39
N CYS A 201 2.84 -1.56 -8.60
CA CYS A 201 3.46 -2.79 -8.11
C CYS A 201 2.53 -3.42 -7.06
N ARG A 202 2.08 -4.66 -7.29
CA ARG A 202 1.03 -5.25 -6.46
C ARG A 202 1.03 -6.75 -6.52
N ALA A 203 0.56 -7.34 -5.42
CA ALA A 203 0.11 -8.72 -5.39
C ALA A 203 -1.42 -8.80 -5.59
N ILE A 204 -1.92 -9.86 -6.23
CA ILE A 204 -3.34 -10.05 -6.57
C ILE A 204 -3.80 -11.45 -6.19
N ASP A 205 -4.84 -11.54 -5.36
CA ASP A 205 -5.49 -12.82 -5.08
C ASP A 205 -6.37 -13.21 -6.27
N GLY A 206 -6.18 -14.43 -6.77
CA GLY A 206 -7.00 -15.01 -7.83
C GLY A 206 -8.35 -15.49 -7.36
N ARG A 207 -8.59 -15.49 -6.04
CA ARG A 207 -9.87 -15.80 -5.44
C ARG A 207 -10.77 -14.56 -5.44
N ASP A 208 -11.91 -14.68 -6.12
CA ASP A 208 -13.01 -13.74 -6.00
C ASP A 208 -13.80 -14.00 -4.71
N PHE A 209 -14.46 -12.95 -4.21
CA PHE A 209 -15.44 -13.03 -3.14
C PHE A 209 -16.71 -12.25 -3.54
N GLU A 210 -17.82 -12.56 -2.91
CA GLU A 210 -19.10 -11.92 -3.22
C GLU A 210 -19.29 -10.61 -2.45
N ASN A 211 -20.12 -9.74 -3.02
CA ASN A 211 -20.56 -8.55 -2.29
C ASN A 211 -21.48 -8.96 -1.14
N ASP A 212 -21.59 -8.09 -0.15
CA ASP A 212 -22.44 -8.25 1.02
C ASP A 212 -22.09 -9.45 1.94
N GLU A 213 -20.95 -10.09 1.71
CA GLU A 213 -20.35 -11.09 2.60
C GLU A 213 -19.14 -10.53 3.35
N TRP A 214 -18.92 -11.03 4.57
CA TRP A 214 -17.73 -10.69 5.35
C TRP A 214 -16.51 -11.43 4.82
N VAL A 215 -15.43 -10.68 4.60
CA VAL A 215 -14.14 -11.21 4.17
C VAL A 215 -13.02 -10.63 5.02
N ALA A 216 -12.00 -11.45 5.26
CA ALA A 216 -10.75 -11.04 5.87
C ALA A 216 -9.69 -10.93 4.77
N LEU A 217 -9.18 -9.72 4.58
CA LEU A 217 -8.18 -9.41 3.58
C LEU A 217 -6.86 -9.11 4.28
N ALA A 218 -5.77 -9.71 3.82
CA ALA A 218 -4.45 -9.35 4.33
C ALA A 218 -3.41 -9.23 3.21
N MET A 219 -2.39 -8.43 3.47
CA MET A 219 -1.16 -8.44 2.68
C MET A 219 0.06 -8.45 3.59
N THR A 220 1.12 -9.09 3.15
CA THR A 220 2.42 -9.10 3.81
C THR A 220 3.49 -8.55 2.88
N PHE A 221 4.57 -8.03 3.44
CA PHE A 221 5.82 -7.81 2.72
C PHE A 221 6.98 -8.40 3.53
N ASP A 222 7.68 -9.36 2.93
CA ASP A 222 8.89 -9.95 3.48
C ASP A 222 10.14 -9.43 2.76
N PRO A 223 10.92 -8.53 3.38
CA PRO A 223 12.15 -8.01 2.79
C PRO A 223 13.29 -9.04 2.78
N ARG A 224 13.13 -10.26 3.29
CA ARG A 224 14.15 -11.33 3.15
C ARG A 224 14.01 -12.06 1.83
N SER A 225 12.77 -12.22 1.36
CA SER A 225 12.43 -12.88 0.11
C SER A 225 12.01 -11.90 -1.00
N ASP A 226 11.92 -10.61 -0.68
CA ASP A 226 11.37 -9.56 -1.56
C ASP A 226 9.94 -9.88 -2.00
N MET A 227 9.15 -10.57 -1.19
CA MET A 227 7.80 -11.02 -1.57
C MET A 227 6.71 -10.19 -0.91
N VAL A 228 5.76 -9.76 -1.73
CA VAL A 228 4.46 -9.28 -1.30
C VAL A 228 3.45 -10.40 -1.52
N THR A 229 2.75 -10.80 -0.47
CA THR A 229 1.73 -11.85 -0.56
C THR A 229 0.41 -11.30 -0.10
N VAL A 230 -0.68 -11.65 -0.79
CA VAL A 230 -2.04 -11.32 -0.38
C VAL A 230 -2.83 -12.57 -0.02
N TYR A 231 -3.74 -12.40 0.94
CA TYR A 231 -4.54 -13.46 1.55
C TYR A 231 -6.01 -13.06 1.60
N CYS A 232 -6.89 -13.91 1.08
CA CYS A 232 -8.33 -13.81 1.29
C CYS A 232 -8.80 -14.93 2.23
N ASN A 233 -9.48 -14.55 3.32
CA ASN A 233 -9.97 -15.44 4.37
C ASN A 233 -8.88 -16.42 4.86
N GLY A 234 -7.68 -15.88 5.12
CA GLY A 234 -6.59 -16.68 5.65
C GLY A 234 -5.85 -17.55 4.63
N VAL A 235 -6.12 -17.40 3.33
CA VAL A 235 -5.50 -18.22 2.28
C VAL A 235 -4.83 -17.34 1.24
N ALA A 236 -3.53 -17.54 1.03
CA ALA A 236 -2.84 -17.01 -0.15
C ALA A 236 -3.10 -17.94 -1.34
N THR A 237 -3.67 -17.40 -2.42
CA THR A 237 -3.84 -18.15 -3.67
C THR A 237 -2.76 -17.75 -4.67
N PRO A 238 -1.87 -18.67 -5.08
CA PRO A 238 -0.89 -18.38 -6.11
C PRO A 238 -1.56 -18.00 -7.44
N THR A 239 -1.05 -16.96 -8.10
CA THR A 239 -1.58 -16.50 -9.39
C THR A 239 -0.47 -16.12 -10.35
N ASN A 240 -0.69 -16.41 -11.63
CA ASN A 240 0.17 -15.98 -12.74
C ASN A 240 -0.66 -15.12 -13.70
N VAL A 241 -0.79 -13.84 -13.39
CA VAL A 241 -1.51 -12.86 -14.21
C VAL A 241 -0.56 -11.71 -14.52
N THR A 242 -0.25 -11.50 -15.80
CA THR A 242 0.54 -10.34 -16.19
C THR A 242 -0.33 -9.09 -16.18
N ASP A 243 0.10 -8.08 -15.43
CA ASP A 243 -0.48 -6.74 -15.49
C ASP A 243 -0.33 -6.16 -16.92
N PRO A 244 -1.40 -5.63 -17.55
CA PRO A 244 -1.31 -5.11 -18.92
C PRO A 244 -0.29 -3.99 -19.11
N VAL A 245 -0.05 -3.16 -18.08
CA VAL A 245 0.98 -2.10 -18.12
C VAL A 245 2.36 -2.74 -18.06
N ALA A 246 2.58 -3.72 -17.19
CA ALA A 246 3.83 -4.49 -17.16
C ALA A 246 4.07 -5.24 -18.47
N GLN A 247 3.02 -5.78 -19.11
CA GLN A 247 3.12 -6.39 -20.44
C GLN A 247 3.55 -5.38 -21.50
N ASP A 248 3.00 -4.16 -21.50
CA ASP A 248 3.40 -3.08 -22.42
C ASP A 248 4.88 -2.68 -22.26
N VAL A 249 5.39 -2.72 -21.02
CA VAL A 249 6.78 -2.34 -20.73
C VAL A 249 7.77 -3.46 -21.04
N PHE A 250 7.50 -4.67 -20.55
CA PHE A 250 8.48 -5.74 -20.51
C PHE A 250 8.28 -6.80 -21.61
N ALA A 251 7.17 -6.72 -22.35
CA ALA A 251 6.83 -7.64 -23.43
C ALA A 251 7.01 -9.12 -23.05
N TYR A 252 6.55 -9.51 -21.85
CA TYR A 252 6.70 -10.89 -21.36
C TYR A 252 6.07 -11.91 -22.32
N ASP A 253 6.80 -12.97 -22.63
CA ASP A 253 6.32 -14.07 -23.49
C ASP A 253 5.31 -14.98 -22.79
N LYS A 254 5.27 -14.96 -21.45
CA LYS A 254 4.43 -15.82 -20.62
C LYS A 254 3.88 -15.03 -19.43
N PRO A 255 2.74 -15.48 -18.86
CA PRO A 255 2.22 -14.92 -17.62
C PRO A 255 3.27 -14.92 -16.50
N VAL A 256 3.40 -13.80 -15.80
CA VAL A 256 4.30 -13.65 -14.63
C VAL A 256 3.52 -13.80 -13.33
N ALA A 257 4.22 -14.20 -12.27
CA ALA A 257 3.62 -14.34 -10.94
C ALA A 257 3.08 -12.99 -10.44
N SER A 258 1.82 -13.02 -9.99
CA SER A 258 1.11 -11.88 -9.41
C SER A 258 0.74 -12.11 -7.95
N ASN A 259 0.86 -13.32 -7.41
CA ASN A 259 0.82 -13.59 -5.97
C ASN A 259 1.56 -14.91 -5.68
N PRO A 260 2.58 -14.91 -4.81
CA PRO A 260 3.29 -13.73 -4.31
C PRO A 260 3.89 -12.90 -5.45
N TYR A 261 4.08 -11.61 -5.21
CA TYR A 261 4.71 -10.67 -6.15
C TYR A 261 6.09 -10.26 -5.65
N HIS A 262 7.09 -10.30 -6.53
CA HIS A 262 8.46 -9.91 -6.20
C HIS A 262 8.62 -8.38 -6.26
N PHE A 263 8.92 -7.77 -5.11
CA PHE A 263 9.14 -6.34 -4.90
C PHE A 263 10.54 -6.09 -4.28
N PRO A 264 11.59 -5.94 -5.10
CA PRO A 264 12.96 -5.75 -4.62
C PRO A 264 13.29 -4.33 -4.13
N TRP A 265 12.34 -3.40 -4.23
CA TRP A 265 12.56 -1.99 -3.92
C TRP A 265 12.24 -1.66 -2.45
N PRO A 266 12.77 -0.55 -1.91
CA PRO A 266 12.25 0.01 -0.67
C PRO A 266 10.82 0.54 -0.86
N ILE A 267 10.00 0.43 0.18
CA ILE A 267 8.69 1.09 0.27
C ILE A 267 8.90 2.60 0.33
N TYR A 268 8.10 3.33 -0.44
CA TYR A 268 8.08 4.78 -0.55
C TYR A 268 7.99 5.43 0.84
N SER A 269 8.72 6.52 0.99
CA SER A 269 8.54 7.53 2.02
C SER A 269 8.70 8.90 1.36
N PRO A 270 8.02 9.96 1.86
CA PRO A 270 8.30 11.34 1.48
C PRO A 270 9.77 11.74 1.49
N ARG A 271 10.59 11.02 2.26
CA ARG A 271 12.01 11.30 2.49
C ARG A 271 12.95 10.31 1.81
N ALA A 272 12.46 9.13 1.44
CA ALA A 272 13.25 8.09 0.80
C ALA A 272 12.40 7.36 -0.26
N PHE A 273 12.74 7.53 -1.54
CA PHE A 273 11.89 7.07 -2.64
C PHE A 273 12.66 6.82 -3.94
N VAL A 274 11.97 6.18 -4.88
CA VAL A 274 12.45 5.88 -6.22
C VAL A 274 11.83 6.82 -7.25
N LEU A 275 12.64 7.47 -8.08
CA LEU A 275 12.17 8.15 -9.30
C LEU A 275 12.58 7.36 -10.54
N LYS A 276 11.59 6.82 -11.26
CA LYS A 276 11.81 6.09 -12.51
C LYS A 276 11.81 7.04 -13.72
N PHE A 277 12.82 6.90 -14.57
CA PHE A 277 12.88 7.59 -15.85
C PHE A 277 11.91 6.96 -16.87
N HIS A 278 11.66 7.67 -17.97
CA HIS A 278 10.84 7.21 -19.09
C HIS A 278 11.48 7.60 -20.43
N GLY A 279 10.88 7.19 -21.55
CA GLY A 279 11.35 7.55 -22.89
C GLY A 279 12.47 6.68 -23.45
N TYR A 280 12.78 5.55 -22.80
CA TYR A 280 13.61 4.47 -23.33
C TYR A 280 12.73 3.32 -23.82
N ARG A 281 13.28 2.49 -24.70
CA ARG A 281 12.63 1.27 -25.20
C ARG A 281 13.45 0.05 -24.81
N VAL A 282 12.80 -0.90 -24.14
CA VAL A 282 13.44 -2.12 -23.65
C VAL A 282 14.08 -2.91 -24.79
N GLU A 283 13.42 -2.93 -25.96
CA GLU A 283 13.86 -3.68 -27.13
C GLU A 283 15.15 -3.14 -27.74
N THR A 284 15.39 -1.82 -27.61
CA THR A 284 16.57 -1.17 -28.20
C THR A 284 17.70 -0.99 -27.21
N SER A 285 17.41 -0.61 -25.96
CA SER A 285 18.45 -0.39 -24.95
C SER A 285 18.85 -1.66 -24.21
N GLY A 286 18.02 -2.71 -24.23
CA GLY A 286 18.16 -3.88 -23.36
C GLY A 286 17.95 -3.58 -21.87
N VAL A 287 17.60 -2.34 -21.51
CA VAL A 287 17.36 -1.91 -20.13
C VAL A 287 15.87 -1.90 -19.85
N TYR A 288 15.46 -2.66 -18.85
CA TYR A 288 14.07 -2.80 -18.41
C TYR A 288 13.61 -1.55 -17.68
N GLU A 289 14.41 -1.07 -16.74
CA GLU A 289 14.11 0.15 -16.00
C GLU A 289 15.36 0.94 -15.65
N HIS A 290 15.22 2.27 -15.64
CA HIS A 290 16.19 3.22 -15.11
C HIS A 290 15.57 4.00 -13.95
N TRP A 291 16.28 4.15 -12.83
CA TRP A 291 15.77 4.92 -11.70
C TRP A 291 16.84 5.60 -10.86
N LEU A 292 16.40 6.59 -10.09
CA LEU A 292 17.13 7.17 -8.97
C LEU A 292 16.51 6.70 -7.65
N GLU A 293 17.34 6.20 -6.75
CA GLU A 293 17.04 6.11 -5.33
C GLU A 293 17.48 7.42 -4.68
N ILE A 294 16.53 8.10 -4.04
CA ILE A 294 16.76 9.39 -3.39
C ILE A 294 16.43 9.21 -1.92
N ASP A 295 17.41 9.47 -1.06
CA ASP A 295 17.25 9.49 0.40
C ASP A 295 17.66 10.87 0.90
N THR A 296 16.67 11.70 1.19
CA THR A 296 16.83 13.09 1.61
C THR A 296 17.31 13.21 3.06
N GLU A 297 17.12 12.18 3.90
CA GLU A 297 17.62 12.14 5.26
C GLU A 297 19.11 11.80 5.28
N LYS A 298 19.53 10.81 4.48
CA LYS A 298 20.94 10.47 4.29
C LYS A 298 21.65 11.39 3.32
N LYS A 299 20.91 12.27 2.62
CA LYS A 299 21.42 13.18 1.60
C LYS A 299 22.17 12.44 0.50
N VAL A 300 21.60 11.35 0.00
CA VAL A 300 22.19 10.57 -1.09
C VAL A 300 21.24 10.43 -2.26
N VAL A 301 21.80 10.45 -3.45
CA VAL A 301 21.14 10.12 -4.70
C VAL A 301 21.94 9.04 -5.39
N GLN A 302 21.28 7.95 -5.78
CA GLN A 302 21.94 6.82 -6.42
C GLN A 302 21.19 6.39 -7.66
N TYR A 303 21.90 6.32 -8.78
CA TYR A 303 21.35 5.72 -9.99
C TYR A 303 21.40 4.20 -9.93
N ARG A 304 20.35 3.58 -10.45
CA ARG A 304 20.24 2.14 -10.64
C ARG A 304 19.51 1.84 -11.95
N ARG A 305 19.69 0.61 -12.43
CA ARG A 305 18.97 0.07 -13.57
C ARG A 305 18.73 -1.43 -13.43
N SER A 306 17.72 -1.93 -14.10
CA SER A 306 17.47 -3.36 -14.29
C SER A 306 17.64 -3.69 -15.76
N CYS A 307 18.37 -4.75 -16.06
CA CYS A 307 18.50 -5.30 -17.40
C CYS A 307 18.66 -6.82 -17.30
N PRO A 308 18.08 -7.61 -18.23
CA PRO A 308 18.23 -9.07 -18.22
C PRO A 308 19.66 -9.51 -18.50
N ASP A 309 20.40 -8.73 -19.28
CA ASP A 309 21.75 -9.04 -19.73
C ASP A 309 22.57 -7.75 -19.81
N GLU A 310 23.40 -7.52 -18.79
CA GLU A 310 24.24 -6.32 -18.69
C GLU A 310 25.22 -6.20 -19.86
N ALA A 311 25.68 -7.32 -20.42
CA ALA A 311 26.62 -7.33 -21.53
C ALA A 311 26.01 -6.78 -22.83
N LYS A 312 24.68 -6.70 -22.90
CA LYS A 312 23.95 -6.10 -24.03
C LYS A 312 23.78 -4.60 -23.92
N VAL A 313 24.00 -4.00 -22.75
CA VAL A 313 23.90 -2.55 -22.58
C VAL A 313 25.21 -1.90 -23.08
N ARG A 314 25.16 -1.30 -24.26
CA ARG A 314 26.34 -0.71 -24.92
C ARG A 314 26.45 0.78 -24.69
N GLU A 315 25.33 1.40 -24.38
CA GLU A 315 25.18 2.82 -24.20
C GLU A 315 25.75 3.29 -22.87
N ARG A 316 26.40 4.45 -22.90
CA ARG A 316 26.80 5.16 -21.69
C ARG A 316 25.72 6.15 -21.32
N TYR A 317 25.36 6.16 -20.04
CA TYR A 317 24.37 7.07 -19.50
C TYR A 317 25.00 7.99 -18.47
N ARG A 318 24.41 9.17 -18.30
CA ARG A 318 24.65 10.04 -17.15
C ARG A 318 23.35 10.62 -16.64
N VAL A 319 23.35 10.99 -15.37
CA VAL A 319 22.24 11.70 -14.73
C VAL A 319 22.65 13.14 -14.53
N ARG A 320 21.73 14.05 -14.83
CA ARG A 320 21.76 15.43 -14.33
C ARG A 320 20.74 15.55 -13.22
N PHE A 321 21.12 16.12 -12.09
CA PHE A 321 20.29 16.25 -10.90
C PHE A 321 20.45 17.64 -10.28
N ASP A 322 19.33 18.26 -9.98
CA ASP A 322 19.26 19.55 -9.30
C ASP A 322 18.08 19.57 -8.31
N MET A 323 18.15 20.47 -7.35
CA MET A 323 17.09 20.70 -6.37
C MET A 323 16.75 22.18 -6.33
N HIS A 324 15.47 22.49 -6.49
CA HIS A 324 14.97 23.86 -6.60
C HIS A 324 14.07 24.19 -5.43
N ARG A 325 14.14 25.44 -4.97
CA ARG A 325 13.20 26.03 -4.02
C ARG A 325 12.74 27.35 -4.59
N GLU A 326 11.43 27.49 -4.76
CA GLU A 326 10.84 28.72 -5.30
C GLU A 326 11.45 29.13 -6.66
N GLY A 327 11.83 28.14 -7.47
CA GLY A 327 12.43 28.33 -8.80
C GLY A 327 13.95 28.57 -8.82
N ALA A 328 14.61 28.69 -7.66
CA ALA A 328 16.06 28.83 -7.57
C ALA A 328 16.73 27.50 -7.19
N SER A 329 17.89 27.20 -7.80
CA SER A 329 18.68 26.02 -7.42
C SER A 329 19.22 26.17 -5.99
N LEU A 330 19.16 25.07 -5.24
CA LEU A 330 19.76 24.89 -3.92
C LEU A 330 21.21 24.42 -4.02
N LEU A 331 21.68 24.08 -5.21
CA LEU A 331 23.04 23.66 -5.49
C LEU A 331 23.81 24.81 -6.16
N ALA A 332 25.12 24.86 -5.94
CA ALA A 332 25.98 25.80 -6.67
C ALA A 332 25.97 25.51 -8.18
N GLU A 333 25.92 24.23 -8.53
CA GLU A 333 25.75 23.72 -9.89
C GLU A 333 24.98 22.39 -9.86
N PRO A 334 24.21 22.05 -10.91
CA PRO A 334 23.58 20.74 -11.02
C PRO A 334 24.61 19.61 -10.94
N LEU A 335 24.32 18.58 -10.15
CA LEU A 335 25.15 17.38 -10.09
C LEU A 335 25.05 16.64 -11.43
N VAL A 336 26.20 16.22 -11.96
CA VAL A 336 26.29 15.38 -13.16
C VAL A 336 27.18 14.19 -12.86
N PHE A 337 26.64 12.97 -13.01
CA PHE A 337 27.37 11.75 -12.68
C PHE A 337 27.02 10.60 -13.63
N GLU A 338 27.97 9.68 -13.82
CA GLU A 338 27.80 8.53 -14.69
C GLU A 338 26.76 7.56 -14.13
N ALA A 339 25.88 7.09 -15.01
CA ALA A 339 24.77 6.19 -14.71
C ALA A 339 25.12 4.76 -15.16
N SER A 340 25.75 4.04 -14.24
CA SER A 340 26.11 2.63 -14.37
C SER A 340 25.43 1.81 -13.27
N ARG A 341 25.36 0.49 -13.44
CA ARG A 341 24.79 -0.38 -12.40
C ARG A 341 25.55 -0.30 -11.07
N THR A 342 26.85 -0.10 -11.13
CA THR A 342 27.76 0.01 -9.97
C THR A 342 27.95 1.47 -9.53
N SER A 343 27.10 2.40 -9.95
CA SER A 343 27.24 3.79 -9.55
C SER A 343 27.14 3.90 -8.02
N GLU A 344 28.20 4.44 -7.42
CA GLU A 344 28.22 4.78 -6.00
C GLU A 344 27.18 5.85 -5.69
N PRO A 345 26.65 5.89 -4.46
CA PRO A 345 25.78 6.98 -4.04
C PRO A 345 26.49 8.33 -4.15
N VAL A 346 25.83 9.32 -4.76
CA VAL A 346 26.30 10.70 -4.79
C VAL A 346 25.73 11.43 -3.58
N VAL A 347 26.61 12.02 -2.78
CA VAL A 347 26.24 12.76 -1.57
C VAL A 347 25.84 14.19 -1.94
N LEU A 348 24.67 14.63 -1.49
CA LEU A 348 24.23 16.02 -1.63
C LEU A 348 25.05 16.92 -0.70
N PRO A 349 25.37 18.16 -1.12
CA PRO A 349 26.15 19.08 -0.29
C PRO A 349 25.53 19.28 1.10
N GLY A 350 26.37 19.32 2.14
CA GLY A 350 25.90 19.35 3.54
C GLY A 350 25.01 20.54 3.89
N HIS A 351 25.15 21.68 3.19
CA HIS A 351 24.33 22.88 3.38
C HIS A 351 22.92 22.75 2.79
N VAL A 352 22.67 21.76 1.93
CA VAL A 352 21.34 21.50 1.37
C VAL A 352 20.46 20.91 2.47
N ALA A 353 19.41 21.65 2.83
CA ALA A 353 18.37 21.22 3.74
C ALA A 353 17.07 21.02 2.94
N VAL A 354 16.79 19.76 2.61
CA VAL A 354 15.63 19.36 1.82
C VAL A 354 14.34 19.43 2.66
N ARG A 355 13.27 20.00 2.11
CA ARG A 355 11.95 20.07 2.76
C ARG A 355 10.80 19.87 1.79
N ALA A 356 9.61 19.59 2.33
CA ALA A 356 8.38 19.55 1.53
C ALA A 356 8.19 20.87 0.77
N GLY A 357 7.78 20.77 -0.49
CA GLY A 357 7.64 21.90 -1.40
C GLY A 357 8.85 22.15 -2.30
N ASP A 358 10.05 21.67 -1.95
CA ASP A 358 11.21 21.71 -2.86
C ASP A 358 10.93 20.83 -4.10
N GLU A 359 11.52 21.18 -5.23
CA GLU A 359 11.39 20.45 -6.50
C GLU A 359 12.71 19.77 -6.86
N ILE A 360 12.67 18.46 -7.11
CA ILE A 360 13.78 17.74 -7.72
C ILE A 360 13.64 17.85 -9.23
N VAL A 361 14.70 18.31 -9.89
CA VAL A 361 14.77 18.43 -11.34
C VAL A 361 15.85 17.47 -11.84
N THR A 362 15.48 16.45 -12.60
CA THR A 362 16.44 15.44 -13.05
C THR A 362 16.17 14.92 -14.46
N SER A 363 17.23 14.56 -15.16
CA SER A 363 17.16 13.94 -16.49
C SER A 363 18.19 12.82 -16.64
N LEU A 364 17.81 11.79 -17.38
CA LEU A 364 18.72 10.78 -17.89
C LEU A 364 19.21 11.21 -19.27
N GLU A 365 20.51 11.06 -19.53
CA GLU A 365 21.12 11.35 -20.82
C GLU A 365 21.91 10.14 -21.30
N VAL A 366 21.92 9.91 -22.60
CA VAL A 366 22.66 8.85 -23.28
C VAL A 366 23.71 9.45 -24.19
N LEU A 367 24.89 8.84 -24.23
CA LEU A 367 25.97 9.23 -25.12
C LEU A 367 25.77 8.59 -26.50
N ALA A 368 25.47 9.41 -27.51
CA ALA A 368 25.59 9.07 -28.92
C ALA A 368 26.83 9.79 -29.48
N ASP A 369 26.66 10.77 -30.37
CA ASP A 369 27.73 11.69 -30.79
C ASP A 369 28.00 12.78 -29.73
N ASP A 370 26.95 13.17 -29.01
CA ASP A 370 26.96 14.02 -27.81
C ASP A 370 25.92 13.47 -26.82
N TRP A 371 25.87 14.03 -25.62
CA TRP A 371 24.89 13.70 -24.61
C TRP A 371 23.49 14.17 -25.00
N GLN A 372 22.59 13.20 -25.21
CA GLN A 372 21.21 13.45 -25.59
C GLN A 372 20.27 13.01 -24.46
N ARG A 373 19.24 13.81 -24.19
CA ARG A 373 18.26 13.48 -23.16
C ARG A 373 17.41 12.27 -23.57
N VAL A 374 17.27 11.32 -22.64
CA VAL A 374 16.32 10.23 -22.71
C VAL A 374 15.00 10.70 -22.10
N GLY A 375 13.94 10.74 -22.91
CA GLY A 375 12.63 11.21 -22.48
C GLY A 375 12.61 12.68 -22.03
N GLU A 376 11.73 12.98 -21.08
CA GLU A 376 11.54 14.33 -20.55
C GLU A 376 12.32 14.57 -19.25
N VAL A 377 12.53 15.84 -18.93
CA VAL A 377 13.01 16.24 -17.61
C VAL A 377 11.94 15.93 -16.57
N ILE A 378 12.30 15.18 -15.53
CA ILE A 378 11.43 14.93 -14.40
C ILE A 378 11.50 16.14 -13.48
N ARG A 379 10.33 16.73 -13.20
CA ARG A 379 10.11 17.72 -12.15
C ARG A 379 9.26 17.09 -11.06
N TYR A 380 9.90 16.74 -9.95
CA TYR A 380 9.25 16.06 -8.83
C TYR A 380 9.17 16.99 -7.63
N ARG A 381 7.98 17.49 -7.33
CA ARG A 381 7.74 18.25 -6.11
C ARG A 381 7.70 17.32 -4.91
N LEU A 382 8.56 17.56 -3.93
CA LEU A 382 8.52 16.87 -2.64
C LEU A 382 7.22 17.22 -1.91
N ARG A 383 6.52 16.19 -1.45
CA ARG A 383 5.24 16.30 -0.75
C ARG A 383 5.36 15.68 0.63
N GLU A 384 4.51 16.10 1.56
CA GLU A 384 4.27 15.32 2.77
C GLU A 384 3.68 13.94 2.42
N GLY A 385 3.73 12.99 3.36
CA GLY A 385 3.12 11.67 3.17
C GLY A 385 1.60 11.71 3.15
N ALA A 386 0.97 10.68 2.58
CA ALA A 386 -0.47 10.49 2.71
C ALA A 386 -0.83 10.11 4.16
N PRO A 387 -2.06 10.42 4.62
CA PRO A 387 -2.59 9.84 5.85
C PRO A 387 -2.79 8.32 5.71
N PHE A 388 -3.00 7.63 6.83
CA PHE A 388 -3.49 6.26 6.82
C PHE A 388 -5.01 6.31 6.74
N THR A 389 -5.59 5.84 5.65
CA THR A 389 -7.01 6.05 5.32
C THR A 389 -7.79 4.75 5.36
N PHE A 390 -9.07 4.84 5.72
CA PHE A 390 -10.06 3.78 5.70
C PHE A 390 -11.17 4.16 4.70
N GLY A 391 -11.44 3.31 3.72
CA GLY A 391 -12.57 3.50 2.81
C GLY A 391 -12.44 4.67 1.83
N ARG A 392 -11.23 5.05 1.38
CA ARG A 392 -11.07 6.08 0.33
C ARG A 392 -9.76 5.97 -0.45
N ALA A 393 -9.86 5.87 -1.78
CA ALA A 393 -8.71 5.73 -2.69
C ALA A 393 -8.14 7.04 -3.27
N LEU A 394 -8.94 8.10 -3.46
CA LEU A 394 -8.57 9.18 -4.40
C LEU A 394 -8.43 10.57 -3.75
N GLY A 395 -7.25 11.19 -3.97
CA GLY A 395 -6.89 12.62 -4.16
C GLY A 395 -7.53 13.72 -3.33
N LEU A 396 -7.20 13.74 -2.02
CA LEU A 396 -7.20 14.92 -1.14
C LEU A 396 -8.50 15.74 -0.96
N GLY A 397 -9.56 15.51 -1.74
CA GLY A 397 -10.90 16.06 -1.53
C GLY A 397 -11.49 16.69 -2.77
N THR A 398 -10.86 16.49 -3.93
CA THR A 398 -11.19 17.19 -5.18
C THR A 398 -12.04 16.33 -6.14
N GLU A 399 -12.24 15.06 -5.81
CA GLU A 399 -13.09 14.15 -6.58
C GLU A 399 -14.59 14.40 -6.38
N PRO A 400 -15.42 13.95 -7.34
CA PRO A 400 -16.84 13.74 -7.07
C PRO A 400 -17.04 12.86 -5.84
N ILE A 401 -17.98 13.28 -4.98
CA ILE A 401 -18.27 12.60 -3.70
C ILE A 401 -18.73 11.15 -3.89
N ASP A 402 -19.21 10.79 -5.07
CA ASP A 402 -19.67 9.44 -5.42
C ASP A 402 -18.53 8.50 -5.87
N HIS A 403 -17.30 8.99 -6.02
CA HIS A 403 -16.13 8.21 -6.45
C HIS A 403 -15.40 7.49 -5.31
N GLY A 404 -15.82 7.66 -4.05
CA GLY A 404 -15.19 6.94 -2.93
C GLY A 404 -15.58 5.46 -2.83
N THR A 405 -14.96 4.77 -1.89
CA THR A 405 -15.23 3.36 -1.59
C THR A 405 -16.55 3.18 -0.85
N GLN A 406 -17.32 2.14 -1.18
CA GLN A 406 -18.48 1.74 -0.38
C GLN A 406 -18.28 0.36 0.26
N LEU A 407 -18.13 0.34 1.58
CA LEU A 407 -17.90 -0.90 2.34
C LEU A 407 -18.28 -0.73 3.82
N VAL A 408 -18.26 -1.84 4.55
CA VAL A 408 -18.30 -1.85 6.01
C VAL A 408 -16.96 -2.39 6.52
N LEU A 409 -16.34 -1.73 7.50
CA LEU A 409 -15.14 -2.22 8.19
C LEU A 409 -15.46 -2.56 9.63
N ASP A 410 -15.10 -3.77 10.05
CA ASP A 410 -15.18 -4.15 11.46
C ASP A 410 -13.83 -4.12 12.16
N GLY A 411 -12.75 -4.16 11.39
CA GLY A 411 -11.45 -3.82 11.94
C GLY A 411 -10.36 -3.71 10.90
N VAL A 412 -9.25 -3.10 11.31
CA VAL A 412 -8.01 -3.01 10.54
C VAL A 412 -6.82 -3.15 11.48
N ALA A 413 -5.90 -4.04 11.16
CA ALA A 413 -4.69 -4.32 11.95
C ALA A 413 -3.42 -4.17 11.11
N VAL A 414 -2.36 -3.64 11.72
CA VAL A 414 -1.03 -3.50 11.13
C VAL A 414 0.00 -4.10 12.08
N PHE A 415 0.87 -4.96 11.56
CA PHE A 415 1.94 -5.62 12.30
C PHE A 415 3.30 -5.22 11.72
N ASN A 416 4.32 -5.07 12.57
CA ASN A 416 5.70 -4.77 12.18
C ASN A 416 6.50 -6.01 11.74
N ARG A 417 5.80 -7.09 11.41
CA ARG A 417 6.37 -8.38 11.00
C ARG A 417 5.46 -9.08 10.00
N VAL A 418 6.02 -10.09 9.35
CA VAL A 418 5.28 -11.02 8.51
C VAL A 418 4.59 -12.03 9.43
N LEU A 419 3.27 -12.08 9.39
CA LEU A 419 2.50 -13.17 9.99
C LEU A 419 2.56 -14.37 9.06
N ASP A 420 2.72 -15.57 9.62
CA ASP A 420 2.69 -16.79 8.81
C ASP A 420 1.26 -17.20 8.41
N ASP A 421 1.15 -18.17 7.50
CA ASP A 421 -0.14 -18.64 6.98
C ASP A 421 -1.09 -19.14 8.09
N LYS A 422 -0.55 -19.72 9.17
CA LYS A 422 -1.34 -20.23 10.30
C LYS A 422 -1.85 -19.06 11.16
N GLU A 423 -1.03 -18.06 11.39
CA GLU A 423 -1.41 -16.84 12.09
C GLU A 423 -2.48 -16.07 11.33
N ILE A 424 -2.28 -15.81 10.03
CA ILE A 424 -3.26 -15.09 9.19
C ILE A 424 -4.58 -15.86 9.13
N ARG A 425 -4.54 -17.18 8.95
CA ARG A 425 -5.74 -18.02 8.99
C ARG A 425 -6.44 -17.94 10.35
N GLY A 426 -5.67 -18.03 11.43
CA GLY A 426 -6.19 -17.96 12.80
C GLY A 426 -6.84 -16.63 13.16
N LEU A 427 -6.42 -15.53 12.51
CA LEU A 427 -6.99 -14.20 12.69
C LEU A 427 -8.08 -13.86 11.66
N SER A 428 -8.34 -14.72 10.67
CA SER A 428 -9.33 -14.42 9.63
C SER A 428 -10.73 -14.28 10.21
N PHE A 429 -11.13 -15.16 11.14
CA PHE A 429 -12.48 -15.21 11.74
C PHE A 429 -13.62 -15.30 10.72
N ILE A 430 -13.31 -15.71 9.49
CA ILE A 430 -14.26 -15.97 8.40
C ILE A 430 -14.10 -17.45 8.04
N ASP A 431 -15.21 -18.18 8.08
CA ASP A 431 -15.27 -19.62 7.79
C ASP A 431 -15.32 -19.93 6.29
#